data_AF-A0A9N8H757-F1
#
_entry.id   AF-A0A9N8H757-F1
#
_cell.length_a   1.000
_cell.length_b   1.000
_cell.length_c   1.000
_cell.angle_alpha   90.00
_cell.angle_beta   90.00
_cell.angle_gamma   90.00
#
_symmetry.space_group_name_H-M   'P 1'
#
loop_
_entity.id
_entity.type
_entity.pdbx_description
1 polymer ?
#
loop_
_entity_poly.entity_id
_entity_poly.type
_entity_poly.pdbx_seq_one_letter_code
_entity_poly.pdbx_strand_id
1 'polypeptide(L)'
;MSDNFDRASYYKAVGEWSGRLIFSRDSRLAGGAVQMEVHNAPEAHSGLIGSQVELGWDLDIEDGGELQAYVDFLTTDVAFGEEATVSSSKGRVHPTRLDGLTHVGPLESLAAARPSNSIHVVLDTVEGQVKVIDHKIRISKPPIQIRGKKKCLAKFLGPSSRQGDLACTLCEIQHYNPETALFDGPIQVVQIPHFPKTSRGLYVSTCDQIESSPVNPWGWYLYGHFDDEADSKPFVVEAWEPRRALIVGNLTETVTGGLDATVDAIKNKIWKGARYNKGTVDTYLLDPTDNAATTTSIEEDWKERDRFLVIHLFGGIGGDIVNEENFVGLIPGHFAFGNATIVRDTAFTNELQFQIVHRQIYAHNNGAIISGPNMWSSYCGDLERGWLGTRPISDIVVKMELLSNLYSFDDIGNITICPLDEMIRELNEMGARYRTGDGDGSALVSTAHSCVQDSSQALFAALQETYRKLQGNPKIQQWIQANPSHPQAKDLAKLSLLHQNLDDYLTPLGVRKDWLETAKGLRGTEPVNTPLLSLIETIRTWRTVVPRRAHDRLAEIFLQHGAKLWFIRTNQVGGSDSHIIPLAPARAFDFHDNQRDPDRDGVPDPCFFCK
;
A
#
# COMPACT_ATOMS: atom_id res chain seq x y z
N MET A 1 42.21 9.57 -0.78
CA MET A 1 41.80 10.79 -0.08
C MET A 1 40.45 10.48 0.53
N SER A 2 40.40 10.21 1.84
CA SER A 2 39.13 10.04 2.55
C SER A 2 38.63 11.45 2.86
N ASP A 3 37.96 12.07 1.90
CA ASP A 3 37.09 13.18 2.23
C ASP A 3 36.10 12.68 3.28
N ASN A 4 35.91 13.50 4.30
CA ASN A 4 35.10 13.20 5.46
C ASN A 4 33.64 13.06 4.98
N PHE A 5 33.21 11.83 4.69
CA PHE A 5 31.88 11.54 4.16
C PHE A 5 30.84 11.94 5.21
N ASP A 6 30.16 13.06 4.98
CA ASP A 6 29.09 13.51 5.86
C ASP A 6 27.82 12.69 5.61
N ARG A 7 27.57 11.71 6.49
CA ARG A 7 26.37 10.87 6.47
C ARG A 7 25.10 11.71 6.49
N ALA A 8 25.05 12.82 7.22
CA ALA A 8 23.85 13.63 7.37
C ALA A 8 23.43 14.33 6.07
N SER A 9 24.39 14.59 5.17
CA SER A 9 24.12 15.18 3.85
C SER A 9 23.41 14.20 2.92
N TYR A 10 23.76 12.91 2.95
CA TYR A 10 23.25 11.90 2.02
C TYR A 10 22.21 10.92 2.59
N TYR A 11 22.10 10.83 3.91
CA TYR A 11 21.12 9.98 4.58
C TYR A 11 20.14 10.80 5.39
N LYS A 12 18.86 10.74 5.01
CA LYS A 12 17.77 11.45 5.69
C LYS A 12 16.90 10.47 6.46
N ALA A 13 16.17 10.95 7.46
CA ALA A 13 15.16 10.14 8.12
C ALA A 13 14.04 9.75 7.13
N VAL A 14 13.37 8.62 7.38
CA VAL A 14 12.25 8.18 6.54
C VAL A 14 11.01 9.07 6.74
N GLY A 15 10.82 9.58 7.97
CA GLY A 15 9.77 10.55 8.30
C GLY A 15 10.16 11.34 9.55
N GLU A 16 9.46 12.47 9.79
CA GLU A 16 9.72 13.37 10.91
C GLU A 16 9.60 12.66 12.25
N TRP A 17 8.47 12.00 12.50
CA TRP A 17 8.32 11.04 13.59
C TRP A 17 8.44 9.62 13.05
N SER A 18 9.49 8.91 13.47
CA SER A 18 9.67 7.51 13.12
C SER A 18 10.28 6.73 14.27
N GLY A 19 10.00 5.42 14.32
CA GLY A 19 10.46 4.60 15.42
C GLY A 19 10.08 3.14 15.27
N ARG A 20 10.43 2.35 16.29
CA ARG A 20 10.12 0.93 16.38
C ARG A 20 9.13 0.68 17.50
N LEU A 21 8.05 -0.02 17.18
CA LEU A 21 7.05 -0.42 18.17
C LEU A 21 7.58 -1.58 19.01
N ILE A 22 7.35 -1.49 20.32
CA ILE A 22 7.78 -2.46 21.31
C ILE A 22 6.53 -2.88 22.10
N PHE A 23 6.21 -4.16 22.00
CA PHE A 23 5.19 -4.80 22.81
C PHE A 23 5.84 -5.73 23.84
N SER A 24 5.32 -5.72 25.07
CA SER A 24 5.72 -6.66 26.13
C SER A 24 4.46 -7.23 26.75
N ARG A 25 4.33 -8.56 26.71
CA ARG A 25 3.17 -9.26 27.27
C ARG A 25 3.07 -9.06 28.78
N ASP A 26 4.21 -9.04 29.46
CA ASP A 26 4.30 -8.96 30.93
C ASP A 26 4.23 -7.52 31.45
N SER A 27 4.24 -6.53 30.55
CA SER A 27 4.30 -5.10 30.91
C SER A 27 3.43 -4.27 29.96
N ARG A 28 2.19 -4.69 29.77
CA ARG A 28 1.21 -3.97 28.95
C ARG A 28 0.91 -2.61 29.57
N LEU A 29 0.78 -1.60 28.71
CA LEU A 29 0.45 -0.24 29.13
C LEU A 29 -1.08 -0.05 29.15
N ALA A 30 -1.54 0.91 29.95
CA ALA A 30 -2.97 1.23 30.04
C ALA A 30 -3.52 1.74 28.69
N GLY A 31 -4.82 1.54 28.47
CA GLY A 31 -5.52 2.06 27.29
C GLY A 31 -5.06 1.46 25.96
N GLY A 32 -4.41 0.28 25.97
CA GLY A 32 -3.88 -0.36 24.76
C GLY A 32 -2.70 0.39 24.13
N ALA A 33 -2.01 1.24 24.90
CA ALA A 33 -0.78 1.90 24.47
C ALA A 33 0.39 0.91 24.34
N VAL A 34 1.42 1.31 23.59
CA VAL A 34 2.65 0.51 23.37
C VAL A 34 3.88 1.37 23.62
N GLN A 35 5.03 0.73 23.82
CA GLN A 35 6.31 1.45 23.84
C GLN A 35 6.76 1.71 22.40
N MET A 36 7.42 2.85 22.17
CA MET A 36 8.04 3.20 20.90
C MET A 36 9.47 3.65 21.15
N GLU A 37 10.45 2.97 20.54
CA GLU A 37 11.81 3.49 20.42
C GLU A 37 11.83 4.56 19.33
N VAL A 38 12.10 5.81 19.69
CA VAL A 38 12.10 6.94 18.76
C VAL A 38 13.40 6.94 17.96
N HIS A 39 13.31 6.80 16.64
CA HIS A 39 14.46 6.88 15.74
C HIS A 39 14.64 8.26 15.13
N ASN A 40 13.55 9.00 14.95
CA ASN A 40 13.57 10.38 14.50
C ASN A 40 12.40 11.14 15.12
N ALA A 41 12.64 12.42 15.41
CA ALA A 41 11.65 13.36 15.89
C ALA A 41 11.92 14.75 15.28
N PRO A 42 10.93 15.65 15.22
CA PRO A 42 11.14 17.07 14.91
C PRO A 42 12.17 17.71 15.83
N GLU A 43 12.79 18.80 15.39
CA GLU A 43 13.86 19.50 16.13
C GLU A 43 13.47 19.85 17.57
N ALA A 44 12.24 20.33 17.77
CA ALA A 44 11.67 20.65 19.08
C ALA A 44 11.62 19.47 20.07
N HIS A 45 11.67 18.24 19.56
CA HIS A 45 11.63 17.00 20.34
C HIS A 45 12.85 16.10 20.07
N SER A 46 13.93 16.65 19.53
CA SER A 46 15.17 15.93 19.21
C SER A 46 15.76 15.17 20.41
N GLY A 47 15.54 15.67 21.64
CA GLY A 47 15.94 14.98 22.88
C GLY A 47 15.26 13.64 23.14
N LEU A 48 14.19 13.29 22.42
CA LEU A 48 13.54 11.97 22.52
C LEU A 48 14.20 10.91 21.63
N ILE A 49 15.04 11.29 20.67
CA ILE A 49 15.70 10.35 19.77
C ILE A 49 16.55 9.36 20.59
N GLY A 50 16.38 8.06 20.33
CA GLY A 50 17.00 6.96 21.07
C GLY A 50 16.26 6.55 22.34
N SER A 51 15.26 7.31 22.79
CA SER A 51 14.47 7.00 23.98
C SER A 51 13.31 6.06 23.66
N GLN A 52 12.88 5.29 24.67
CA GLN A 52 11.61 4.56 24.64
C GLN A 52 10.53 5.41 25.31
N VAL A 53 9.45 5.67 24.59
CA VAL A 53 8.32 6.49 25.06
C VAL A 53 7.00 5.73 24.91
N GLU A 54 6.02 6.07 25.76
CA GLU A 54 4.66 5.58 25.58
C GLU A 54 4.03 6.22 24.34
N LEU A 55 3.56 5.38 23.41
CA LEU A 55 2.74 5.75 22.27
C LEU A 55 1.30 5.29 22.53
N GLY A 56 0.35 6.24 22.55
CA GLY A 56 -1.07 5.94 22.72
C GLY A 56 -1.98 6.87 21.92
N TRP A 57 -3.28 6.65 22.02
CA TRP A 57 -4.28 7.46 21.32
C TRP A 57 -4.54 8.79 22.04
N ASP A 58 -4.75 9.86 21.27
CA ASP A 58 -5.11 11.18 21.78
C ASP A 58 -6.61 11.27 22.10
N LEU A 59 -7.02 10.64 23.19
CA LEU A 59 -8.44 10.52 23.58
C LEU A 59 -9.02 11.79 24.22
N ASP A 60 -8.17 12.75 24.60
CA ASP A 60 -8.53 13.99 25.29
C ASP A 60 -8.86 15.16 24.32
N ILE A 61 -8.98 14.91 23.01
CA ILE A 61 -9.32 15.95 22.03
C ILE A 61 -10.80 16.37 22.10
N GLU A 62 -11.10 17.59 21.64
CA GLU A 62 -12.45 18.19 21.70
C GLU A 62 -13.52 17.33 20.98
N ASP A 63 -13.11 16.51 20.00
CA ASP A 63 -13.90 15.48 19.30
C ASP A 63 -13.48 14.03 19.63
N GLY A 64 -12.91 13.80 20.82
CA GLY A 64 -12.29 12.51 21.21
C GLY A 64 -13.27 11.34 21.27
N GLY A 65 -14.57 11.61 21.25
CA GLY A 65 -15.62 10.59 21.23
C GLY A 65 -15.56 9.65 20.02
N GLU A 66 -15.25 10.16 18.82
CA GLU A 66 -15.11 9.30 17.64
C GLU A 66 -13.87 8.40 17.72
N LEU A 67 -12.73 8.96 18.18
CA LEU A 67 -11.50 8.18 18.35
C LEU A 67 -11.64 7.14 19.47
N GLN A 68 -12.30 7.48 20.57
CA GLN A 68 -12.62 6.54 21.64
C GLN A 68 -13.50 5.40 21.11
N ALA A 69 -14.55 5.72 20.36
CA ALA A 69 -15.42 4.72 19.74
C ALA A 69 -14.64 3.80 18.78
N TYR A 70 -13.72 4.35 18.00
CA TYR A 70 -12.81 3.57 17.14
C TYR A 70 -11.93 2.61 17.95
N VAL A 71 -11.30 3.09 19.03
CA VAL A 71 -10.43 2.26 19.88
C VAL A 71 -11.22 1.17 20.58
N ASP A 72 -12.38 1.51 21.14
CA ASP A 72 -13.27 0.56 21.83
C ASP A 72 -13.80 -0.50 20.87
N PHE A 73 -14.23 -0.10 19.68
CA PHE A 73 -14.74 -1.00 18.65
C PHE A 73 -13.70 -2.04 18.22
N LEU A 74 -12.42 -1.64 18.14
CA LEU A 74 -11.32 -2.51 17.73
C LEU A 74 -10.66 -3.28 18.88
N THR A 75 -10.95 -2.92 20.12
CA THR A 75 -10.43 -3.63 21.28
C THR A 75 -11.12 -4.99 21.42
N THR A 76 -10.34 -6.06 21.51
CA THR A 76 -10.90 -7.42 21.54
C THR A 76 -10.11 -8.35 22.46
N ASP A 77 -10.77 -9.35 23.01
CA ASP A 77 -10.07 -10.50 23.56
C ASP A 77 -9.52 -11.34 22.39
N VAL A 78 -8.33 -11.91 22.59
CA VAL A 78 -7.65 -12.76 21.59
C VAL A 78 -7.38 -14.12 22.20
N ALA A 79 -7.93 -15.17 21.60
CA ALA A 79 -7.69 -16.56 21.96
C ALA A 79 -7.63 -17.42 20.69
N PHE A 80 -6.51 -18.10 20.49
CA PHE A 80 -6.27 -18.80 19.22
C PHE A 80 -7.19 -20.01 19.07
N GLY A 81 -7.90 -20.05 17.93
CA GLY A 81 -8.68 -21.19 17.51
C GLY A 81 -7.87 -22.32 16.87
N GLU A 82 -8.55 -23.41 16.51
CA GLU A 82 -7.97 -24.52 15.74
C GLU A 82 -7.42 -24.04 14.39
N GLU A 83 -8.14 -23.13 13.71
CA GLU A 83 -7.71 -22.58 12.42
C GLU A 83 -6.38 -21.81 12.51
N ALA A 84 -6.20 -20.99 13.55
CA ALA A 84 -4.95 -20.27 13.81
C ALA A 84 -3.78 -21.25 13.99
N THR A 85 -4.02 -22.34 14.72
CA THR A 85 -3.02 -23.38 14.99
C THR A 85 -2.64 -24.14 13.72
N VAL A 86 -3.64 -24.58 12.95
CA VAL A 86 -3.43 -25.29 11.68
C VAL A 86 -2.73 -24.37 10.67
N SER A 87 -3.14 -23.12 10.58
CA SER A 87 -2.54 -22.14 9.67
C SER A 87 -1.08 -21.84 10.03
N SER A 88 -0.79 -21.64 11.32
CA SER A 88 0.58 -21.46 11.82
C SER A 88 1.46 -22.67 11.51
N SER A 89 0.93 -23.90 11.64
CA SER A 89 1.68 -25.12 11.31
C SER A 89 2.07 -25.22 9.82
N LYS A 90 1.38 -24.48 8.93
CA LYS A 90 1.68 -24.37 7.50
C LYS A 90 2.69 -23.25 7.16
N GLY A 91 3.27 -22.61 8.18
CA GLY A 91 4.29 -21.57 8.04
C GLY A 91 3.77 -20.15 7.87
N ARG A 92 2.45 -19.91 8.04
CA ARG A 92 1.90 -18.56 8.09
C ARG A 92 2.25 -17.91 9.40
N VAL A 93 2.56 -16.61 9.37
CA VAL A 93 2.91 -15.86 10.57
C VAL A 93 1.65 -15.30 11.22
N HIS A 94 1.40 -15.71 12.46
CA HIS A 94 0.28 -15.27 13.30
C HIS A 94 0.79 -14.44 14.49
N PRO A 95 -0.06 -13.58 15.10
CA PRO A 95 0.30 -12.71 16.22
C PRO A 95 0.33 -13.49 17.54
N THR A 96 1.12 -14.56 17.63
CA THR A 96 1.13 -15.51 18.76
C THR A 96 1.37 -14.87 20.12
N ARG A 97 1.99 -13.68 20.14
CA ARG A 97 2.22 -12.89 21.35
C ARG A 97 0.93 -12.36 21.99
N LEU A 98 -0.14 -12.28 21.21
CA LEU A 98 -1.48 -11.85 21.63
C LEU A 98 -2.34 -12.99 22.16
N ASP A 99 -1.98 -14.25 21.91
CA ASP A 99 -2.82 -15.40 22.24
C ASP A 99 -3.11 -15.49 23.74
N GLY A 100 -4.39 -15.56 24.12
CA GLY A 100 -4.86 -15.59 25.50
C GLY A 100 -4.85 -14.24 26.22
N LEU A 101 -4.66 -13.12 25.50
CA LEU A 101 -4.77 -11.78 26.08
C LEU A 101 -6.19 -11.25 25.95
N THR A 102 -6.63 -10.53 26.98
CA THR A 102 -7.91 -9.83 26.99
C THR A 102 -7.71 -8.34 26.68
N HIS A 103 -8.71 -7.70 26.07
CA HIS A 103 -8.75 -6.26 25.79
C HIS A 103 -7.51 -5.79 25.02
N VAL A 104 -7.15 -6.49 23.95
CA VAL A 104 -6.06 -6.13 23.05
C VAL A 104 -6.50 -4.97 22.17
N GLY A 105 -5.83 -3.83 22.29
CA GLY A 105 -6.12 -2.63 21.51
C GLY A 105 -5.49 -2.63 20.10
N PRO A 106 -5.88 -1.70 19.22
CA PRO A 106 -5.38 -1.63 17.85
C PRO A 106 -3.87 -1.36 17.74
N LEU A 107 -3.25 -0.62 18.67
CA LEU A 107 -1.79 -0.42 18.70
C LEU A 107 -1.04 -1.67 19.15
N GLU A 108 -1.54 -2.38 20.16
CA GLU A 108 -0.99 -3.66 20.60
C GLU A 108 -1.07 -4.70 19.48
N SER A 109 -2.22 -4.77 18.78
CA SER A 109 -2.39 -5.67 17.64
C SER A 109 -1.35 -5.45 16.55
N LEU A 110 -0.95 -4.19 16.32
CA LEU A 110 0.10 -3.84 15.37
C LEU A 110 1.47 -4.24 15.93
N ALA A 111 1.85 -3.75 17.11
CA ALA A 111 3.17 -3.98 17.70
C ALA A 111 3.50 -5.47 17.97
N ALA A 112 2.47 -6.29 18.19
CA ALA A 112 2.57 -7.72 18.44
C ALA A 112 2.33 -8.60 17.20
N ALA A 113 2.08 -8.01 16.03
CA ALA A 113 1.73 -8.75 14.81
C ALA A 113 2.83 -9.71 14.33
N ARG A 114 4.08 -9.50 14.77
CA ARG A 114 5.22 -10.38 14.50
C ARG A 114 5.75 -11.04 15.77
N PRO A 115 6.45 -12.19 15.66
CA PRO A 115 7.08 -12.87 16.79
C PRO A 115 8.10 -12.03 17.57
N SER A 116 8.62 -10.96 16.98
CA SER A 116 9.60 -10.04 17.58
C SER A 116 9.19 -8.57 17.43
N ASN A 117 9.80 -7.69 18.23
CA ASN A 117 9.64 -6.23 18.13
C ASN A 117 10.41 -5.68 16.91
N SER A 118 9.94 -6.00 15.71
CA SER A 118 10.58 -5.70 14.42
C SER A 118 9.75 -4.76 13.54
N ILE A 119 8.76 -4.08 14.12
CA ILE A 119 7.81 -3.25 13.38
C ILE A 119 8.24 -1.80 13.51
N HIS A 120 8.59 -1.21 12.37
CA HIS A 120 8.98 0.19 12.27
C HIS A 120 7.83 0.99 11.67
N VAL A 121 7.62 2.20 12.20
CA VAL A 121 6.50 3.03 11.79
C VAL A 121 6.93 4.48 11.63
N VAL A 122 6.19 5.21 10.79
CA VAL A 122 6.09 6.67 10.82
C VAL A 122 4.73 7.07 11.36
N LEU A 123 4.67 8.25 12.00
CA LEU A 123 3.44 8.86 12.47
C LEU A 123 3.01 9.95 11.47
N ASP A 124 1.71 10.08 11.22
CA ASP A 124 1.16 11.12 10.34
C ASP A 124 1.28 12.48 11.03
N THR A 125 2.12 13.38 10.49
CA THR A 125 2.45 14.68 11.11
C THR A 125 1.59 15.84 10.65
N VAL A 126 0.52 15.56 9.89
CA VAL A 126 -0.49 16.59 9.59
C VAL A 126 -0.96 17.22 10.90
N GLU A 127 -1.05 18.56 10.91
CA GLU A 127 -1.18 19.39 12.11
C GLU A 127 -2.21 18.85 13.11
N GLY A 128 -1.79 18.72 14.37
CA GLY A 128 -2.63 18.23 15.47
C GLY A 128 -2.73 16.71 15.63
N GLN A 129 -2.17 15.92 14.70
CA GLN A 129 -2.28 14.45 14.75
C GLN A 129 -1.23 13.75 15.61
N VAL A 130 -0.14 14.44 15.97
CA VAL A 130 0.85 13.96 16.93
C VAL A 130 1.04 15.02 18.00
N LYS A 131 0.86 14.65 19.26
CA LYS A 131 1.13 15.50 20.43
C LYS A 131 2.13 14.84 21.35
N VAL A 132 2.98 15.67 21.96
CA VAL A 132 3.91 15.23 23.01
C VAL A 132 3.43 15.83 24.33
N ILE A 133 3.04 14.98 25.27
CA ILE A 133 2.54 15.36 26.60
C ILE A 133 3.32 14.54 27.62
N ASP A 134 4.05 15.20 28.53
CA ASP A 134 4.86 14.54 29.56
C ASP A 134 5.77 13.43 29.02
N HIS A 135 6.46 13.69 27.90
CA HIS A 135 7.31 12.72 27.18
C HIS A 135 6.57 11.49 26.62
N LYS A 136 5.24 11.52 26.56
CA LYS A 136 4.40 10.53 25.88
C LYS A 136 3.96 11.07 24.54
N ILE A 137 3.87 10.19 23.55
CA ILE A 137 3.37 10.52 22.22
C ILE A 137 1.91 10.09 22.13
N ARG A 138 1.05 11.04 21.75
CA ARG A 138 -0.37 10.83 21.51
C ARG A 138 -0.68 11.02 20.03
N ILE A 139 -1.44 10.09 19.45
CA ILE A 139 -1.79 10.09 18.02
C ILE A 139 -3.29 10.00 17.80
N SER A 140 -3.78 10.60 16.72
CA SER A 140 -5.19 10.48 16.30
C SER A 140 -5.41 9.57 15.08
N LYS A 141 -4.33 9.09 14.47
CA LYS A 141 -4.38 8.14 13.35
C LYS A 141 -3.46 6.94 13.55
N PRO A 142 -3.79 5.77 12.97
CA PRO A 142 -2.91 4.61 13.02
C PRO A 142 -1.51 4.90 12.44
N PRO A 143 -0.43 4.38 13.06
CA PRO A 143 0.91 4.47 12.50
C PRO A 143 1.02 3.77 11.14
N ILE A 144 1.90 4.27 10.27
CA ILE A 144 2.16 3.70 8.95
C ILE A 144 3.43 2.86 9.00
N GLN A 145 3.35 1.60 8.59
CA GLN A 145 4.50 0.70 8.58
C GLN A 145 5.53 1.13 7.53
N ILE A 146 6.79 1.16 7.95
CA ILE A 146 7.95 1.48 7.11
C ILE A 146 9.05 0.41 7.27
N ARG A 147 10.04 0.47 6.39
CA ARG A 147 11.26 -0.31 6.48
C ARG A 147 12.47 0.64 6.49
N GLY A 148 13.50 0.32 7.27
CA GLY A 148 14.65 1.21 7.48
C GLY A 148 14.42 2.32 8.50
N LYS A 149 15.50 2.88 9.03
CA LYS A 149 15.52 4.08 9.88
C LYS A 149 15.89 5.34 9.09
N LYS A 150 16.72 5.17 8.05
CA LYS A 150 17.19 6.23 7.16
C LYS A 150 16.94 5.85 5.71
N LYS A 151 16.94 6.85 4.83
CA LYS A 151 16.91 6.71 3.38
C LYS A 151 17.99 7.54 2.70
N CYS A 152 18.48 7.08 1.55
CA CYS A 152 19.34 7.85 0.63
C CYS A 152 18.88 7.66 -0.81
N LEU A 153 19.26 8.57 -1.72
CA LEU A 153 19.03 8.44 -3.15
C LEU A 153 20.35 8.14 -3.87
N ALA A 154 20.43 6.99 -4.54
CA ALA A 154 21.66 6.55 -5.21
C ALA A 154 21.40 5.67 -6.44
N LYS A 155 22.41 5.47 -7.28
CA LYS A 155 22.42 4.40 -8.30
C LYS A 155 23.43 3.32 -7.92
N PHE A 156 23.19 2.08 -8.35
CA PHE A 156 24.15 1.00 -8.17
C PHE A 156 25.25 1.06 -9.23
N LEU A 157 26.50 0.83 -8.83
CA LEU A 157 27.65 0.65 -9.70
C LEU A 157 28.04 -0.82 -9.88
N GLY A 158 27.53 -1.70 -9.02
CA GLY A 158 27.73 -3.15 -9.07
C GLY A 158 28.27 -3.72 -7.76
N PRO A 159 28.65 -5.01 -7.73
CA PRO A 159 29.25 -5.63 -6.56
C PRO A 159 30.61 -4.99 -6.26
N SER A 160 30.91 -4.77 -4.98
CA SER A 160 32.22 -4.29 -4.55
C SER A 160 33.26 -5.41 -4.66
N SER A 161 34.51 -5.04 -4.94
CA SER A 161 35.66 -5.97 -4.89
C SER A 161 35.93 -6.53 -3.48
N ARG A 162 35.36 -5.92 -2.43
CA ARG A 162 35.36 -6.47 -1.08
C ARG A 162 34.41 -7.66 -1.04
N GLN A 163 34.96 -8.87 -0.89
CA GLN A 163 34.16 -10.09 -0.74
C GLN A 163 33.12 -9.91 0.38
N GLY A 164 31.84 -10.05 0.03
CA GLY A 164 30.75 -10.16 1.00
C GLY A 164 30.81 -11.49 1.74
N ASP A 165 30.19 -11.53 2.92
CA ASP A 165 29.93 -12.78 3.61
C ASP A 165 28.86 -13.58 2.83
N LEU A 166 28.74 -14.90 3.06
CA LEU A 166 27.67 -15.71 2.46
C LEU A 166 26.27 -15.15 2.75
N ALA A 167 26.13 -14.39 3.85
CA ALA A 167 24.90 -13.78 4.32
C ALA A 167 24.54 -12.44 3.65
N CYS A 168 25.43 -11.81 2.87
CA CYS A 168 25.15 -10.51 2.24
C CYS A 168 26.02 -10.20 1.03
N THR A 169 25.49 -9.40 0.10
CA THR A 169 26.29 -8.81 -0.99
C THR A 169 26.71 -7.40 -0.63
N LEU A 170 28.00 -7.09 -0.82
CA LEU A 170 28.50 -5.71 -0.75
C LEU A 170 28.40 -5.08 -2.14
N CYS A 171 27.73 -3.93 -2.24
CA CYS A 171 27.55 -3.21 -3.49
C CYS A 171 28.12 -1.80 -3.39
N GLU A 172 28.74 -1.34 -4.47
CA GLU A 172 29.09 0.06 -4.63
C GLU A 172 27.88 0.83 -5.17
N ILE A 173 27.59 1.96 -4.52
CA ILE A 173 26.57 2.91 -4.93
C ILE A 173 27.20 4.28 -5.14
N GLN A 174 26.59 5.07 -6.02
CA GLN A 174 26.93 6.47 -6.20
C GLN A 174 25.74 7.33 -5.80
N HIS A 175 25.96 8.20 -4.82
CA HIS A 175 24.92 9.08 -4.29
C HIS A 175 24.50 10.14 -5.30
N TYR A 176 23.23 10.54 -5.21
CA TYR A 176 22.71 11.71 -5.91
C TYR A 176 23.31 12.99 -5.31
N ASN A 177 23.70 13.90 -6.19
CA ASN A 177 24.20 15.21 -5.82
C ASN A 177 23.14 16.28 -6.10
N PRO A 178 22.57 16.91 -5.06
CA PRO A 178 21.55 17.93 -5.25
C PRO A 178 22.07 19.20 -5.93
N GLU A 179 23.38 19.46 -5.92
CA GLU A 179 23.96 20.65 -6.57
C GLU A 179 24.03 20.51 -8.10
N THR A 180 24.34 19.31 -8.60
CA THR A 180 24.46 19.03 -10.03
C THR A 180 23.21 18.38 -10.61
N ALA A 181 22.30 17.92 -9.76
CA ALA A 181 21.13 17.11 -10.09
C ALA A 181 21.47 15.78 -10.79
N LEU A 182 22.68 15.25 -10.58
CA LEU A 182 23.20 14.03 -11.18
C LEU A 182 23.65 13.01 -10.12
N PHE A 183 23.81 11.76 -10.53
CA PHE A 183 24.50 10.74 -9.73
C PHE A 183 26.01 10.85 -9.94
N ASP A 184 26.59 11.94 -9.44
CA ASP A 184 28.04 12.21 -9.43
C ASP A 184 28.58 12.48 -8.01
N GLY A 185 27.77 12.22 -6.99
CA GLY A 185 28.16 12.31 -5.59
C GLY A 185 29.18 11.24 -5.18
N PRO A 186 29.54 11.19 -3.88
CA PRO A 186 30.50 10.23 -3.37
C PRO A 186 30.05 8.79 -3.61
N ILE A 187 31.03 7.92 -3.85
CA ILE A 187 30.84 6.48 -3.96
C ILE A 187 30.98 5.85 -2.57
N GLN A 188 30.07 4.94 -2.24
CA GLN A 188 30.06 4.24 -0.96
C GLN A 188 29.77 2.75 -1.18
N VAL A 189 30.30 1.92 -0.28
CA VAL A 189 29.90 0.50 -0.18
C VAL A 189 28.73 0.36 0.79
N VAL A 190 27.66 -0.29 0.33
CA VAL A 190 26.51 -0.70 1.14
C VAL A 190 26.42 -2.21 1.22
N GLN A 191 25.71 -2.70 2.24
CA GLN A 191 25.45 -4.10 2.46
C GLN A 191 23.99 -4.42 2.10
N ILE A 192 23.78 -5.44 1.27
CA ILE A 192 22.48 -5.96 0.90
C ILE A 192 22.34 -7.37 1.49
N PRO A 193 21.51 -7.56 2.53
CA PRO A 193 21.31 -8.85 3.15
C PRO A 193 20.75 -9.88 2.17
N HIS A 194 21.22 -11.13 2.28
CA HIS A 194 20.60 -12.28 1.62
C HIS A 194 19.57 -12.91 2.54
N PHE A 195 18.32 -12.92 2.09
CA PHE A 195 17.26 -13.61 2.80
C PHE A 195 17.15 -15.05 2.32
N PRO A 196 16.81 -16.01 3.22
CA PRO A 196 16.56 -17.37 2.82
C PRO A 196 15.50 -17.45 1.73
N LYS A 197 15.67 -18.42 0.82
CA LYS A 197 14.62 -18.76 -0.14
C LYS A 197 13.33 -19.11 0.60
N THR A 198 12.21 -18.68 0.04
CA THR A 198 10.89 -19.17 0.47
C THR A 198 10.82 -20.70 0.37
N SER A 199 9.81 -21.31 0.98
CA SER A 199 9.57 -22.76 0.89
C SER A 199 9.42 -23.28 -0.55
N ARG A 200 9.21 -22.40 -1.54
CA ARG A 200 9.12 -22.72 -2.97
C ARG A 200 10.41 -22.43 -3.75
N GLY A 201 11.52 -22.15 -3.07
CA GLY A 201 12.83 -21.93 -3.68
C GLY A 201 13.07 -20.54 -4.29
N LEU A 202 12.13 -19.60 -4.09
CA LEU A 202 12.17 -18.23 -4.59
C LEU A 202 12.91 -17.30 -3.61
N TYR A 203 13.77 -16.42 -4.12
CA TYR A 203 14.26 -15.25 -3.38
C TYR A 203 13.23 -14.12 -3.46
N VAL A 204 12.90 -13.50 -2.32
CA VAL A 204 11.95 -12.37 -2.28
C VAL A 204 12.53 -11.12 -2.97
N SER A 205 13.85 -10.97 -2.93
CA SER A 205 14.60 -9.97 -3.67
C SER A 205 15.99 -10.51 -4.01
N THR A 206 16.60 -9.95 -5.06
CA THR A 206 18.01 -10.17 -5.40
C THR A 206 18.63 -8.85 -5.88
N CYS A 207 19.92 -8.67 -5.63
CA CYS A 207 20.72 -7.58 -6.17
C CYS A 207 21.62 -8.02 -7.34
N ASP A 208 21.47 -9.25 -7.83
CA ASP A 208 22.25 -9.76 -8.96
C ASP A 208 22.05 -8.85 -10.17
N GLN A 209 23.14 -8.35 -10.76
CA GLN A 209 23.11 -7.45 -11.92
C GLN A 209 22.23 -6.19 -11.75
N ILE A 210 22.00 -5.74 -10.52
CA ILE A 210 21.14 -4.58 -10.24
C ILE A 210 21.65 -3.29 -10.90
N GLU A 211 22.96 -3.17 -11.11
CA GLU A 211 23.58 -2.07 -11.86
C GLU A 211 23.16 -2.02 -13.33
N SER A 212 22.78 -3.18 -13.88
CA SER A 212 22.25 -3.34 -15.25
C SER A 212 20.73 -3.25 -15.32
N SER A 213 20.04 -3.00 -14.20
CA SER A 213 18.59 -2.87 -14.16
C SER A 213 18.12 -1.69 -15.03
N PRO A 214 17.04 -1.84 -15.85
CA PRO A 214 16.56 -0.78 -16.74
C PRO A 214 16.22 0.55 -16.05
N VAL A 215 15.89 0.50 -14.75
CA VAL A 215 15.55 1.69 -13.97
C VAL A 215 16.72 2.26 -13.16
N ASN A 216 17.87 1.57 -13.10
CA ASN A 216 19.05 2.05 -12.37
C ASN A 216 19.56 3.44 -12.79
N PRO A 217 19.50 3.85 -14.07
CA PRO A 217 19.89 5.22 -14.47
C PRO A 217 19.07 6.33 -13.80
N TRP A 218 17.85 6.03 -13.34
CA TRP A 218 16.98 6.97 -12.63
C TRP A 218 17.27 7.03 -11.13
N GLY A 219 18.01 6.04 -10.63
CA GLY A 219 18.33 5.82 -9.23
C GLY A 219 17.23 5.16 -8.41
N TRP A 220 17.59 4.91 -7.16
CA TRP A 220 16.82 4.19 -6.18
C TRP A 220 16.82 4.96 -4.86
N TYR A 221 15.66 5.09 -4.24
CA TYR A 221 15.61 5.38 -2.81
C TYR A 221 15.93 4.09 -2.07
N LEU A 222 17.01 4.09 -1.32
CA LEU A 222 17.46 2.95 -0.50
C LEU A 222 17.13 3.25 0.95
N TYR A 223 16.44 2.31 1.60
CA TYR A 223 15.99 2.42 2.99
C TYR A 223 16.72 1.41 3.85
N GLY A 224 17.13 1.80 5.05
CA GLY A 224 17.98 0.94 5.88
C GLY A 224 18.52 1.60 7.13
N HIS A 225 19.63 1.08 7.64
CA HIS A 225 20.30 1.59 8.83
C HIS A 225 21.82 1.35 8.79
N PHE A 226 22.54 1.99 9.70
CA PHE A 226 23.93 1.65 9.99
C PHE A 226 23.96 0.68 11.18
N ASP A 227 24.74 -0.40 11.07
CA ASP A 227 25.03 -1.29 12.20
C ASP A 227 25.96 -0.55 13.17
N ASP A 228 25.43 -0.14 14.33
CA ASP A 228 26.13 0.60 15.40
C ASP A 228 26.66 2.01 15.03
N GLU A 229 26.99 2.81 16.05
CA GLU A 229 27.51 4.19 15.90
C GLU A 229 28.92 4.27 15.27
N ALA A 230 29.57 3.15 14.97
CA ALA A 230 30.89 3.16 14.35
C ALA A 230 30.81 3.62 12.89
N ASP A 231 31.51 4.70 12.56
CA ASP A 231 31.52 5.28 11.21
C ASP A 231 32.06 4.37 10.10
N SER A 232 32.66 3.23 10.47
CA SER A 232 33.31 2.29 9.57
C SER A 232 32.40 1.20 8.98
N LYS A 233 31.21 0.95 9.53
CA LYS A 233 30.32 -0.10 9.00
C LYS A 233 29.49 0.39 7.80
N PRO A 234 29.25 -0.50 6.80
CA PRO A 234 28.42 -0.16 5.65
C PRO A 234 26.96 0.07 6.06
N PHE A 235 26.26 0.88 5.28
CA PHE A 235 24.81 1.01 5.40
C PHE A 235 24.14 -0.30 4.97
N VAL A 236 23.28 -0.86 5.79
CA VAL A 236 22.51 -2.08 5.51
C VAL A 236 21.20 -1.69 4.84
N VAL A 237 21.02 -2.08 3.59
CA VAL A 237 19.80 -1.85 2.81
C VAL A 237 18.75 -2.88 3.19
N GLU A 238 17.56 -2.42 3.55
CA GLU A 238 16.43 -3.24 3.98
C GLU A 238 15.21 -3.13 3.04
N ALA A 239 15.12 -2.05 2.26
CA ALA A 239 14.16 -1.87 1.18
C ALA A 239 14.70 -0.94 0.09
N TRP A 240 14.14 -1.02 -1.12
CA TRP A 240 14.40 -0.05 -2.18
C TRP A 240 13.15 0.35 -2.96
N GLU A 241 13.19 1.53 -3.55
CA GLU A 241 12.14 2.04 -4.45
C GLU A 241 12.79 2.63 -5.70
N PRO A 242 12.38 2.22 -6.91
CA PRO A 242 12.88 2.84 -8.13
C PRO A 242 12.29 4.25 -8.24
N ARG A 243 13.16 5.28 -8.21
CA ARG A 243 12.74 6.69 -8.25
C ARG A 243 11.79 6.97 -9.42
N ARG A 244 12.05 6.33 -10.57
CA ARG A 244 11.22 6.42 -11.78
C ARG A 244 9.72 6.12 -11.55
N ALA A 245 9.38 5.22 -10.63
CA ALA A 245 7.99 4.79 -10.44
C ALA A 245 7.10 5.84 -9.78
N LEU A 246 7.67 6.69 -8.92
CA LEU A 246 6.88 7.54 -8.02
C LEU A 246 6.96 9.02 -8.39
N ILE A 247 7.83 9.43 -9.32
CA ILE A 247 7.89 10.82 -9.80
C ILE A 247 6.61 11.18 -10.56
N VAL A 248 5.96 12.28 -10.14
CA VAL A 248 4.87 12.91 -10.87
C VAL A 248 5.43 13.54 -12.15
N GLY A 249 4.79 13.29 -13.28
CA GLY A 249 5.23 13.80 -14.60
C GLY A 249 6.08 12.83 -15.40
N ASN A 250 6.64 11.78 -14.79
CA ASN A 250 7.31 10.72 -15.53
C ASN A 250 6.25 9.77 -16.11
N LEU A 251 5.76 10.06 -17.32
CA LEU A 251 4.80 9.24 -18.06
C LEU A 251 5.49 8.46 -19.18
N THR A 252 5.19 7.17 -19.29
CA THR A 252 5.42 6.41 -20.52
C THR A 252 4.47 6.89 -21.60
N GLU A 253 3.20 7.13 -21.25
CA GLU A 253 2.19 7.57 -22.21
C GLU A 253 0.99 8.26 -21.53
N THR A 254 0.41 9.24 -22.23
CA THR A 254 -0.92 9.77 -21.92
C THR A 254 -1.92 9.25 -22.94
N VAL A 255 -2.99 8.60 -22.48
CA VAL A 255 -4.08 8.13 -23.32
C VAL A 255 -5.22 9.14 -23.24
N THR A 256 -5.52 9.74 -24.38
CA THR A 256 -6.65 10.65 -24.61
C THR A 256 -7.54 10.09 -25.73
N GLY A 257 -8.70 10.69 -25.95
CA GLY A 257 -9.70 10.20 -26.92
C GLY A 257 -10.97 9.66 -26.28
N GLY A 258 -11.33 10.22 -25.13
CA GLY A 258 -12.59 9.95 -24.46
C GLY A 258 -12.60 8.69 -23.61
N LEU A 259 -13.80 8.37 -23.11
CA LEU A 259 -14.03 7.20 -22.27
C LEU A 259 -13.69 5.88 -22.99
N ASP A 260 -13.99 5.76 -24.28
CA ASP A 260 -13.77 4.51 -25.02
C ASP A 260 -12.28 4.17 -25.14
N ALA A 261 -11.43 5.15 -25.48
CA ALA A 261 -9.99 4.96 -25.60
C ALA A 261 -9.33 4.63 -24.25
N THR A 262 -9.76 5.30 -23.18
CA THR A 262 -9.23 5.08 -21.84
C THR A 262 -9.66 3.71 -21.28
N VAL A 263 -10.90 3.30 -21.51
CA VAL A 263 -11.39 1.95 -21.14
C VAL A 263 -10.71 0.86 -21.96
N ASP A 264 -10.48 1.08 -23.26
CA ASP A 264 -9.71 0.14 -24.09
C ASP A 264 -8.28 -0.01 -23.58
N ALA A 265 -7.63 1.08 -23.13
CA ALA A 265 -6.30 1.02 -22.56
C ALA A 265 -6.25 0.12 -21.30
N ILE A 266 -7.20 0.27 -20.37
CA ILE A 266 -7.33 -0.62 -19.18
C ILE A 266 -7.45 -2.08 -19.64
N LYS A 267 -8.26 -2.32 -20.67
CA LYS A 267 -8.51 -3.66 -21.17
C LYS A 267 -7.30 -4.28 -21.85
N ASN A 268 -6.72 -3.59 -22.82
CA ASN A 268 -5.89 -4.25 -23.81
C ASN A 268 -4.44 -3.77 -23.79
N LYS A 269 -4.12 -2.72 -23.02
CA LYS A 269 -2.82 -2.06 -23.07
C LYS A 269 -2.04 -2.16 -21.77
N ILE A 270 -2.64 -1.82 -20.63
CA ILE A 270 -1.92 -1.69 -19.35
C ILE A 270 -1.18 -2.96 -18.97
N TRP A 271 -1.69 -4.16 -19.27
CA TRP A 271 -1.02 -5.43 -18.95
C TRP A 271 -0.30 -6.06 -20.15
N LYS A 272 -0.38 -5.45 -21.34
CA LYS A 272 0.23 -6.00 -22.55
C LYS A 272 1.74 -6.10 -22.38
N GLY A 273 2.29 -7.24 -22.80
CA GLY A 273 3.73 -7.48 -22.82
C GLY A 273 4.40 -7.61 -21.45
N ALA A 274 3.65 -7.75 -20.34
CA ALA A 274 4.21 -7.83 -18.99
C ALA A 274 5.39 -8.81 -18.91
N ARG A 275 5.23 -10.02 -19.47
CA ARG A 275 6.27 -11.07 -19.55
C ARG A 275 7.59 -10.61 -20.16
N TYR A 276 7.55 -9.74 -21.16
CA TYR A 276 8.72 -9.30 -21.93
C TYR A 276 9.34 -8.01 -21.39
N ASN A 277 8.64 -7.31 -20.50
CA ASN A 277 9.05 -6.03 -19.95
C ASN A 277 9.67 -6.19 -18.54
N LYS A 278 10.30 -7.33 -18.26
CA LYS A 278 10.91 -7.57 -16.94
C LYS A 278 11.92 -6.48 -16.58
N GLY A 279 11.92 -6.05 -15.32
CA GLY A 279 12.80 -5.02 -14.79
C GLY A 279 12.36 -3.59 -15.12
N THR A 280 11.29 -3.37 -15.88
CA THR A 280 10.84 -2.03 -16.26
C THR A 280 9.75 -1.47 -15.35
N VAL A 281 9.57 -0.15 -15.47
CA VAL A 281 8.47 0.61 -14.89
C VAL A 281 7.79 1.40 -16.01
N ASP A 282 6.48 1.22 -16.14
CA ASP A 282 5.64 1.92 -17.10
C ASP A 282 4.56 2.71 -16.38
N THR A 283 4.36 3.95 -16.80
CA THR A 283 3.40 4.87 -16.19
C THR A 283 2.45 5.43 -17.24
N TYR A 284 1.14 5.36 -16.98
CA TYR A 284 0.13 5.81 -17.93
C TYR A 284 -0.81 6.81 -17.29
N LEU A 285 -1.10 7.91 -17.96
CA LEU A 285 -2.17 8.83 -17.58
C LEU A 285 -3.37 8.61 -18.50
N LEU A 286 -4.48 8.14 -17.96
CA LEU A 286 -5.75 8.02 -18.68
C LEU A 286 -6.62 9.22 -18.34
N ASP A 287 -6.91 10.04 -19.34
CA ASP A 287 -7.79 11.20 -19.22
C ASP A 287 -9.02 10.98 -20.13
N PRO A 288 -10.21 10.72 -19.55
CA PRO A 288 -11.41 10.44 -20.34
C PRO A 288 -12.02 11.72 -20.94
N THR A 289 -11.45 12.90 -20.68
CA THR A 289 -11.93 14.14 -21.28
C THR A 289 -11.43 14.26 -22.73
N ASP A 290 -12.32 14.61 -23.66
CA ASP A 290 -11.97 14.85 -25.08
C ASP A 290 -11.12 16.11 -25.30
N ASN A 291 -10.69 16.76 -24.23
CA ASN A 291 -9.85 17.95 -24.27
C ASN A 291 -8.40 17.56 -24.55
N ALA A 292 -8.12 17.20 -25.81
CA ALA A 292 -6.76 17.10 -26.34
C ALA A 292 -5.97 18.44 -26.27
N ALA A 293 -6.55 19.50 -25.69
CA ALA A 293 -6.13 20.89 -25.82
C ALA A 293 -6.00 21.69 -24.51
N THR A 294 -6.10 21.09 -23.32
CA THR A 294 -5.63 21.79 -22.11
C THR A 294 -4.13 21.62 -21.97
N THR A 295 -3.38 22.61 -22.43
CA THR A 295 -1.93 22.84 -22.23
C THR A 295 -1.55 23.08 -20.77
N THR A 296 -2.36 22.63 -19.82
CA THR A 296 -2.08 22.68 -18.39
C THR A 296 -0.97 21.67 -18.13
N SER A 297 0.16 22.12 -17.56
CA SER A 297 1.26 21.21 -17.28
C SER A 297 0.81 20.12 -16.29
N ILE A 298 1.44 18.94 -16.32
CA ILE A 298 1.11 17.87 -15.35
C ILE A 298 1.21 18.40 -13.92
N GLU A 299 2.15 19.30 -13.63
CA GLU A 299 2.35 19.92 -12.32
C GLU A 299 1.25 20.93 -11.93
N GLU A 300 0.60 21.55 -12.91
CA GLU A 300 -0.57 22.40 -12.67
C GLU A 300 -1.84 21.59 -12.39
N ASP A 301 -1.90 20.35 -12.86
CA ASP A 301 -3.01 19.44 -12.60
C ASP A 301 -2.72 18.58 -11.35
N TRP A 302 -1.49 18.16 -11.09
CA TRP A 302 -1.11 17.26 -9.99
C TRP A 302 -0.20 18.00 -9.01
N LYS A 303 -0.81 18.58 -7.97
CA LYS A 303 -0.13 19.53 -7.07
C LYS A 303 0.29 18.88 -5.77
N GLU A 304 1.30 19.50 -5.15
CA GLU A 304 1.69 19.17 -3.79
C GLU A 304 0.50 19.21 -2.84
N ARG A 305 0.39 18.21 -1.97
CA ARG A 305 -0.70 17.95 -1.03
C ARG A 305 -2.01 17.44 -1.63
N ASP A 306 -2.13 17.31 -2.95
CA ASP A 306 -3.27 16.62 -3.52
C ASP A 306 -3.35 15.18 -2.99
N ARG A 307 -4.56 14.72 -2.70
CA ARG A 307 -4.85 13.41 -2.10
C ARG A 307 -5.68 12.55 -3.03
N PHE A 308 -5.38 11.27 -3.07
CA PHE A 308 -5.96 10.34 -4.04
C PHE A 308 -6.32 9.01 -3.40
N LEU A 309 -7.37 8.38 -3.91
CA LEU A 309 -7.59 6.95 -3.72
C LEU A 309 -6.56 6.17 -4.53
N VAL A 310 -6.03 5.09 -3.96
CA VAL A 310 -5.19 4.13 -4.68
C VAL A 310 -5.90 2.79 -4.80
N ILE A 311 -5.87 2.21 -5.99
CA ILE A 311 -6.30 0.84 -6.26
C ILE A 311 -5.07 0.02 -6.62
N HIS A 312 -4.75 -0.99 -5.81
CA HIS A 312 -3.58 -1.84 -5.98
C HIS A 312 -3.97 -3.20 -6.56
N LEU A 313 -3.16 -3.70 -7.49
CA LEU A 313 -3.21 -5.06 -8.00
C LEU A 313 -1.79 -5.58 -8.21
N PHE A 314 -1.52 -6.84 -7.86
CA PHE A 314 -0.34 -7.54 -8.37
C PHE A 314 -0.69 -8.80 -9.15
N GLY A 315 0.23 -9.19 -10.05
CA GLY A 315 0.15 -10.39 -10.86
C GLY A 315 0.93 -11.58 -10.30
N GLY A 316 1.23 -12.51 -11.20
CA GLY A 316 1.80 -13.81 -10.86
C GLY A 316 3.30 -13.94 -11.05
N ILE A 317 3.80 -15.09 -10.59
CA ILE A 317 5.20 -15.52 -10.74
C ILE A 317 5.23 -16.74 -11.66
N GLY A 318 5.74 -16.57 -12.87
CA GLY A 318 6.00 -17.65 -13.81
C GLY A 318 7.47 -18.00 -13.90
N GLY A 319 7.83 -18.88 -14.84
CA GLY A 319 9.22 -19.30 -15.10
C GLY A 319 9.46 -20.72 -14.62
N ASP A 320 10.72 -21.05 -14.31
CA ASP A 320 11.11 -22.35 -13.75
C ASP A 320 10.56 -22.52 -12.32
N ILE A 321 10.44 -21.40 -11.60
CA ILE A 321 9.90 -21.34 -10.25
C ILE A 321 8.47 -20.81 -10.34
N VAL A 322 7.50 -21.72 -10.41
CA VAL A 322 6.07 -21.38 -10.35
C VAL A 322 5.64 -21.32 -8.88
N ASN A 323 5.19 -20.15 -8.44
CA ASN A 323 4.79 -19.92 -7.04
C ASN A 323 3.27 -19.70 -6.92
N GLU A 324 2.47 -20.50 -7.61
CA GLU A 324 1.01 -20.42 -7.53
C GLU A 324 0.36 -21.78 -7.29
N GLU A 325 -0.50 -21.83 -6.28
CA GLU A 325 -1.57 -22.82 -6.25
C GLU A 325 -2.51 -22.42 -7.38
N ASN A 326 -2.28 -22.99 -8.57
CA ASN A 326 -3.12 -22.79 -9.75
C ASN A 326 -4.57 -23.14 -9.39
N PHE A 327 -5.38 -22.16 -8.99
CA PHE A 327 -6.80 -22.34 -8.85
C PHE A 327 -7.39 -22.36 -10.26
N VAL A 328 -7.50 -23.56 -10.84
CA VAL A 328 -8.12 -23.78 -12.16
C VAL A 328 -7.45 -22.97 -13.28
N GLY A 329 -6.11 -22.87 -13.25
CA GLY A 329 -5.32 -22.19 -14.31
C GLY A 329 -5.43 -20.66 -14.34
N LEU A 330 -5.99 -20.04 -13.29
CA LEU A 330 -6.03 -18.59 -13.14
C LEU A 330 -4.89 -18.10 -12.24
N ILE A 331 -4.33 -16.94 -12.59
CA ILE A 331 -3.41 -16.17 -11.75
C ILE A 331 -4.27 -15.22 -10.90
N PRO A 332 -4.57 -15.56 -9.64
CA PRO A 332 -5.57 -14.81 -8.86
C PRO A 332 -5.12 -13.37 -8.60
N GLY A 333 -3.82 -13.13 -8.39
CA GLY A 333 -3.31 -11.84 -7.95
C GLY A 333 -3.76 -11.47 -6.54
N HIS A 334 -3.50 -10.22 -6.12
CA HIS A 334 -4.00 -9.64 -4.87
C HIS A 334 -4.47 -8.22 -5.12
N PHE A 335 -5.53 -7.83 -4.42
CA PHE A 335 -6.17 -6.54 -4.56
C PHE A 335 -6.22 -5.85 -3.19
N ALA A 336 -5.93 -4.56 -3.16
CA ALA A 336 -6.13 -3.73 -1.98
C ALA A 336 -6.45 -2.29 -2.40
N PHE A 337 -7.02 -1.52 -1.48
CA PHE A 337 -7.07 -0.07 -1.59
C PHE A 337 -5.92 0.57 -0.82
N GLY A 338 -5.69 1.85 -1.10
CA GLY A 338 -4.76 2.68 -0.38
C GLY A 338 -5.08 4.14 -0.61
N ASN A 339 -4.13 5.00 -0.27
CA ASN A 339 -4.18 6.40 -0.62
C ASN A 339 -2.81 6.89 -1.07
N ALA A 340 -2.80 7.95 -1.86
CA ALA A 340 -1.60 8.67 -2.21
C ALA A 340 -1.73 10.14 -1.82
N THR A 341 -0.60 10.75 -1.50
CA THR A 341 -0.46 12.20 -1.41
C THR A 341 0.73 12.62 -2.25
N ILE A 342 0.60 13.71 -3.00
CA ILE A 342 1.77 14.27 -3.67
C ILE A 342 2.60 15.05 -2.66
N VAL A 343 3.85 14.65 -2.53
CA VAL A 343 4.83 15.29 -1.66
C VAL A 343 5.98 15.81 -2.50
N ARG A 344 6.67 16.85 -2.02
CA ARG A 344 7.91 17.32 -2.61
C ARG A 344 9.09 16.63 -1.95
N ASP A 345 9.99 16.04 -2.73
CA ASP A 345 11.21 15.41 -2.21
C ASP A 345 12.26 16.46 -1.83
N THR A 346 11.97 17.24 -0.78
CA THR A 346 12.89 18.27 -0.26
C THR A 346 14.18 17.69 0.31
N ALA A 347 14.23 16.38 0.52
CA ALA A 347 15.39 15.67 1.04
C ALA A 347 16.51 15.53 0.00
N PHE A 348 16.19 15.42 -1.29
CA PHE A 348 17.18 15.16 -2.34
C PHE A 348 16.94 15.94 -3.64
N THR A 349 15.78 15.79 -4.31
CA THR A 349 15.61 16.25 -5.70
C THR A 349 14.71 17.46 -5.87
N ASN A 350 13.92 17.80 -4.85
CA ASN A 350 12.86 18.81 -4.90
C ASN A 350 11.72 18.51 -5.89
N GLU A 351 11.65 17.28 -6.42
CA GLU A 351 10.62 16.82 -7.36
C GLU A 351 9.32 16.46 -6.64
N LEU A 352 8.20 16.54 -7.37
CA LEU A 352 6.92 16.02 -6.90
C LEU A 352 6.87 14.50 -7.04
N GLN A 353 6.43 13.82 -5.99
CA GLN A 353 6.35 12.36 -5.94
C GLN A 353 5.05 11.89 -5.29
N PHE A 354 4.53 10.76 -5.73
CA PHE A 354 3.46 10.05 -5.06
C PHE A 354 4.01 9.36 -3.80
N GLN A 355 3.60 9.82 -2.63
CA GLN A 355 3.72 9.04 -1.39
C GLN A 355 2.51 8.11 -1.28
N ILE A 356 2.71 6.85 -1.66
CA ILE A 356 1.65 5.84 -1.65
C ILE A 356 1.69 5.06 -0.34
N VAL A 357 0.51 4.98 0.31
CA VAL A 357 0.26 4.13 1.47
C VAL A 357 -0.76 3.08 1.08
N HIS A 358 -0.34 1.83 1.00
CA HIS A 358 -1.24 0.70 0.82
C HIS A 358 -1.96 0.39 2.14
N ARG A 359 -3.28 0.25 2.12
CA ARG A 359 -4.08 -0.16 3.28
C ARG A 359 -4.48 -1.61 3.11
N GLN A 360 -3.53 -2.47 3.44
CA GLN A 360 -3.62 -3.89 3.16
C GLN A 360 -4.68 -4.55 4.04
N ILE A 361 -5.70 -5.14 3.41
CA ILE A 361 -6.56 -6.15 4.03
C ILE A 361 -6.02 -7.50 3.58
N TYR A 362 -5.09 -8.02 4.37
CA TYR A 362 -4.25 -9.14 3.97
C TYR A 362 -4.19 -10.20 5.06
N ALA A 363 -4.69 -11.38 4.69
CA ALA A 363 -4.67 -12.55 5.57
C ALA A 363 -3.26 -12.88 6.07
N HIS A 364 -3.20 -13.58 7.20
CA HIS A 364 -1.94 -14.11 7.72
C HIS A 364 -1.24 -14.94 6.63
N ASN A 365 0.01 -14.59 6.37
CA ASN A 365 0.76 -15.06 5.21
C ASN A 365 2.19 -15.46 5.61
N ASN A 366 2.85 -16.19 4.71
CA ASN A 366 4.21 -16.71 4.96
C ASN A 366 5.27 -15.59 4.92
N GLY A 367 4.97 -14.43 4.33
CA GLY A 367 5.88 -13.29 4.25
C GLY A 367 5.84 -12.36 5.47
N ALA A 368 4.96 -12.62 6.45
CA ALA A 368 4.74 -11.73 7.59
C ALA A 368 4.40 -10.27 7.19
N ILE A 369 3.72 -10.09 6.05
CA ILE A 369 3.10 -8.81 5.69
C ILE A 369 1.88 -8.62 6.59
N ILE A 370 1.79 -7.45 7.23
CA ILE A 370 0.79 -7.16 8.25
C ILE A 370 -0.32 -6.30 7.65
N SER A 371 -1.57 -6.65 7.95
CA SER A 371 -2.74 -5.85 7.60
C SER A 371 -2.73 -4.46 8.22
N GLY A 372 -3.16 -3.47 7.45
CA GLY A 372 -3.17 -2.05 7.79
C GLY A 372 -2.26 -1.21 6.89
N PRO A 373 -1.92 0.02 7.33
CA PRO A 373 -1.17 0.96 6.51
C PRO A 373 0.29 0.53 6.35
N ASN A 374 0.75 0.47 5.10
CA ASN A 374 2.14 0.20 4.73
C ASN A 374 2.58 1.24 3.70
N MET A 375 3.74 1.85 3.92
CA MET A 375 4.40 2.66 2.89
C MET A 375 4.74 1.77 1.70
N TRP A 376 4.75 2.34 0.48
CA TRP A 376 5.12 1.62 -0.74
C TRP A 376 6.43 0.83 -0.59
N SER A 377 7.48 1.42 -0.04
CA SER A 377 8.78 0.76 0.28
C SER A 377 8.62 -0.45 1.18
N SER A 378 7.72 -0.41 2.16
CA SER A 378 7.55 -1.50 3.11
C SER A 378 6.75 -2.67 2.53
N TYR A 379 5.79 -2.39 1.65
CA TYR A 379 4.93 -3.42 1.08
C TYR A 379 5.46 -3.96 -0.26
N CYS A 380 5.91 -3.07 -1.15
CA CYS A 380 6.49 -3.44 -2.43
C CYS A 380 8.00 -3.69 -2.29
N GLY A 381 8.73 -2.74 -1.71
CA GLY A 381 10.20 -2.66 -1.80
C GLY A 381 11.01 -3.40 -0.74
N ASP A 382 10.39 -3.99 0.30
CA ASP A 382 11.10 -4.68 1.38
C ASP A 382 11.83 -5.91 0.86
N LEU A 383 13.14 -5.99 1.14
CA LEU A 383 13.98 -7.06 0.61
C LEU A 383 13.68 -8.44 1.21
N GLU A 384 13.09 -8.47 2.41
CA GLU A 384 12.75 -9.71 3.13
C GLU A 384 11.36 -10.23 2.75
N ARG A 385 10.41 -9.32 2.51
CA ARG A 385 8.97 -9.68 2.41
C ARG A 385 8.19 -8.99 1.30
N GLY A 386 8.77 -8.03 0.60
CA GLY A 386 8.10 -7.24 -0.42
C GLY A 386 7.85 -8.01 -1.72
N TRP A 387 7.06 -7.43 -2.61
CA TRP A 387 6.66 -8.07 -3.87
C TRP A 387 7.38 -7.56 -5.12
N LEU A 388 8.11 -6.43 -5.03
CA LEU A 388 8.62 -5.71 -6.19
C LEU A 388 9.52 -6.56 -7.09
N GLY A 389 10.43 -7.34 -6.51
CA GLY A 389 11.38 -8.17 -7.27
C GLY A 389 10.77 -9.44 -7.86
N THR A 390 9.61 -9.86 -7.36
CA THR A 390 9.05 -11.19 -7.66
C THR A 390 7.74 -11.15 -8.41
N ARG A 391 6.99 -10.05 -8.39
CA ARG A 391 5.69 -9.91 -9.06
C ARG A 391 5.61 -8.63 -9.86
N PRO A 392 4.83 -8.60 -10.96
CA PRO A 392 4.42 -7.34 -11.54
C PRO A 392 3.32 -6.71 -10.68
N ILE A 393 3.38 -5.39 -10.51
CA ILE A 393 2.45 -4.59 -9.69
C ILE A 393 1.83 -3.51 -10.56
N SER A 394 0.56 -3.17 -10.30
CA SER A 394 -0.16 -2.03 -10.86
C SER A 394 -0.83 -1.27 -9.72
N ASP A 395 -0.37 -0.04 -9.47
CA ASP A 395 -1.06 0.92 -8.60
C ASP A 395 -1.78 1.94 -9.48
N ILE A 396 -3.08 2.15 -9.28
CA ILE A 396 -3.86 3.23 -9.91
C ILE A 396 -4.05 4.35 -8.90
N VAL A 397 -3.52 5.54 -9.20
CA VAL A 397 -3.83 6.76 -8.47
C VAL A 397 -5.05 7.42 -9.13
N VAL A 398 -6.15 7.49 -8.40
CA VAL A 398 -7.44 7.99 -8.89
C VAL A 398 -7.58 9.47 -8.53
N LYS A 399 -7.44 10.35 -9.52
CA LYS A 399 -7.75 11.76 -9.37
C LYS A 399 -9.24 12.01 -9.57
N MET A 400 -9.93 12.23 -8.46
CA MET A 400 -11.36 12.49 -8.43
C MET A 400 -11.71 13.41 -7.26
N GLU A 401 -11.96 14.68 -7.57
CA GLU A 401 -12.28 15.73 -6.58
C GLU A 401 -13.48 15.36 -5.70
N LEU A 402 -14.45 14.61 -6.24
CA LEU A 402 -15.63 14.13 -5.50
C LEU A 402 -15.28 13.26 -4.29
N LEU A 403 -14.11 12.62 -4.28
CA LEU A 403 -13.65 11.79 -3.15
C LEU A 403 -12.70 12.56 -2.22
N SER A 404 -11.84 13.41 -2.79
CA SER A 404 -10.74 14.07 -2.06
C SER A 404 -11.10 15.43 -1.47
N ASN A 405 -12.18 16.07 -1.92
CA ASN A 405 -12.58 17.38 -1.43
C ASN A 405 -13.17 17.31 -0.02
N LEU A 406 -12.86 18.33 0.79
CA LEU A 406 -13.51 18.58 2.07
C LEU A 406 -14.83 19.31 1.82
N TYR A 407 -15.95 18.66 2.10
CA TYR A 407 -17.25 19.29 2.09
C TYR A 407 -17.51 19.96 3.43
N SER A 408 -17.57 21.29 3.44
CA SER A 408 -17.74 22.09 4.66
C SER A 408 -19.12 22.72 4.72
N PHE A 409 -19.71 22.72 5.91
CA PHE A 409 -21.02 23.30 6.19
C PHE A 409 -20.93 24.24 7.41
N ASP A 410 -20.06 25.24 7.29
CA ASP A 410 -19.66 26.14 8.38
C ASP A 410 -20.84 26.93 8.94
N ASP A 411 -21.75 27.33 8.06
CA ASP A 411 -22.94 28.12 8.36
C ASP A 411 -24.02 27.38 9.15
N ILE A 412 -23.94 26.05 9.27
CA ILE A 412 -24.95 25.21 9.95
C ILE A 412 -24.40 24.36 11.11
N GLY A 413 -23.15 24.60 11.51
CA GLY A 413 -22.54 23.97 12.68
C GLY A 413 -21.13 23.41 12.46
N ASN A 414 -20.37 23.98 11.51
CA ASN A 414 -18.97 23.60 11.26
C ASN A 414 -18.79 22.09 11.00
N ILE A 415 -19.72 21.50 10.23
CA ILE A 415 -19.67 20.09 9.89
C ILE A 415 -18.79 19.91 8.66
N THR A 416 -17.81 19.01 8.73
CA THR A 416 -16.92 18.69 7.62
C THR A 416 -17.00 17.21 7.26
N ILE A 417 -17.03 16.89 5.96
CA ILE A 417 -17.07 15.51 5.46
C ILE A 417 -16.08 15.36 4.30
N CYS A 418 -15.22 14.36 4.35
CA CYS A 418 -14.32 13.99 3.25
C CYS A 418 -14.48 12.48 2.97
N PRO A 419 -15.05 12.08 1.82
CA PRO A 419 -15.30 10.66 1.53
C PRO A 419 -14.03 9.81 1.55
N LEU A 420 -12.90 10.33 1.09
CA LEU A 420 -11.61 9.64 1.15
C LEU A 420 -11.14 9.39 2.59
N ASP A 421 -11.42 10.30 3.53
CA ASP A 421 -11.07 10.10 4.95
C ASP A 421 -11.94 9.02 5.59
N GLU A 422 -13.23 8.97 5.25
CA GLU A 422 -14.13 7.88 5.67
C GLU A 422 -13.64 6.53 5.14
N MET A 423 -13.27 6.45 3.85
CA MET A 423 -12.69 5.25 3.25
C MET A 423 -11.41 4.80 3.96
N ILE A 424 -10.53 5.74 4.26
CA ILE A 424 -9.29 5.48 4.97
C ILE A 424 -9.57 4.94 6.38
N ARG A 425 -10.57 5.48 7.08
CA ARG A 425 -10.98 4.99 8.40
C ARG A 425 -11.47 3.54 8.33
N GLU A 426 -12.41 3.23 7.45
CA GLU A 426 -12.95 1.87 7.29
C GLU A 426 -11.86 0.84 6.94
N LEU A 427 -10.93 1.20 6.05
CA LEU A 427 -9.79 0.36 5.71
C LEU A 427 -8.85 0.11 6.90
N ASN A 428 -8.69 1.11 7.78
CA ASN A 428 -7.90 0.95 9.00
C ASN A 428 -8.58 0.06 10.03
N GLU A 429 -9.89 0.19 10.18
CA GLU A 429 -10.71 -0.68 11.04
C GLU A 429 -10.60 -2.12 10.58
N MET A 430 -10.87 -2.38 9.29
CA MET A 430 -10.76 -3.71 8.72
C MET A 430 -9.34 -4.27 8.84
N GLY A 431 -8.31 -3.44 8.60
CA GLY A 431 -6.92 -3.84 8.76
C GLY A 431 -6.58 -4.24 10.19
N ALA A 432 -7.11 -3.55 11.20
CA ALA A 432 -6.90 -3.88 12.61
C ALA A 432 -7.62 -5.17 13.02
N ARG A 433 -8.84 -5.38 12.55
CA ARG A 433 -9.61 -6.63 12.73
C ARG A 433 -8.86 -7.83 12.15
N TYR A 434 -8.33 -7.69 10.95
CA TYR A 434 -7.51 -8.71 10.28
C TYR A 434 -6.25 -9.09 11.06
N ARG A 435 -5.62 -8.15 11.78
CA ARG A 435 -4.45 -8.45 12.63
C ARG A 435 -4.78 -9.36 13.81
N THR A 436 -6.02 -9.40 14.27
CA THR A 436 -6.45 -10.22 15.42
C THR A 436 -7.36 -11.38 15.03
N GLY A 437 -7.81 -11.45 13.76
CA GLY A 437 -8.84 -12.39 13.33
C GLY A 437 -10.17 -12.17 14.07
N ASP A 438 -10.51 -10.91 14.37
CA ASP A 438 -11.64 -10.57 15.24
C ASP A 438 -11.62 -11.27 16.61
N GLY A 439 -10.44 -11.70 17.07
CA GLY A 439 -10.20 -12.34 18.36
C GLY A 439 -9.80 -13.83 18.28
N ASP A 440 -9.97 -14.51 17.15
CA ASP A 440 -9.60 -15.93 17.02
C ASP A 440 -8.12 -16.17 16.65
N GLY A 441 -7.36 -15.08 16.43
CA GLY A 441 -5.95 -15.11 16.06
C GLY A 441 -5.68 -15.39 14.58
N SER A 442 -6.71 -15.46 13.72
CA SER A 442 -6.59 -15.98 12.36
C SER A 442 -7.55 -15.35 11.34
N ALA A 443 -7.09 -14.34 10.61
CA ALA A 443 -7.67 -13.98 9.31
C ALA A 443 -7.09 -14.84 8.17
N LEU A 444 -7.94 -15.59 7.46
CA LEU A 444 -7.58 -16.49 6.35
C LEU A 444 -8.44 -16.24 5.10
N VAL A 445 -7.87 -16.48 3.93
CA VAL A 445 -8.62 -16.51 2.68
C VAL A 445 -9.35 -17.85 2.56
N SER A 446 -10.66 -17.80 2.30
CA SER A 446 -11.52 -18.94 2.03
C SER A 446 -12.37 -18.69 0.78
N THR A 447 -13.22 -19.65 0.38
CA THR A 447 -14.19 -19.43 -0.71
C THR A 447 -15.25 -18.38 -0.36
N ALA A 448 -15.44 -18.08 0.94
CA ALA A 448 -16.38 -17.09 1.46
C ALA A 448 -15.74 -15.74 1.84
N HIS A 449 -14.41 -15.72 2.02
CA HIS A 449 -13.62 -14.54 2.42
C HIS A 449 -12.41 -14.39 1.52
N SER A 450 -12.36 -13.30 0.76
CA SER A 450 -11.21 -12.95 -0.06
C SER A 450 -10.82 -11.50 0.16
N CYS A 451 -9.52 -11.20 0.10
CA CYS A 451 -8.97 -9.86 0.33
C CYS A 451 -9.65 -8.78 -0.53
N VAL A 452 -10.05 -9.14 -1.76
CA VAL A 452 -10.78 -8.27 -2.69
C VAL A 452 -12.21 -7.99 -2.23
N GLN A 453 -12.93 -9.00 -1.70
CA GLN A 453 -14.26 -8.81 -1.14
C GLN A 453 -14.19 -7.90 0.10
N ASP A 454 -13.27 -8.16 1.02
CA ASP A 454 -13.23 -7.40 2.28
C ASP A 454 -12.65 -5.98 2.09
N SER A 455 -11.73 -5.79 1.13
CA SER A 455 -11.34 -4.44 0.69
C SER A 455 -12.52 -3.70 0.05
N SER A 456 -13.33 -4.40 -0.74
CA SER A 456 -14.54 -3.82 -1.38
C SER A 456 -15.64 -3.52 -0.37
N GLN A 457 -15.73 -4.31 0.70
CA GLN A 457 -16.62 -4.06 1.83
C GLN A 457 -16.29 -2.74 2.52
N ALA A 458 -15.00 -2.46 2.74
CA ALA A 458 -14.57 -1.19 3.32
C ALA A 458 -14.94 0.01 2.43
N LEU A 459 -14.80 -0.11 1.10
CA LEU A 459 -15.29 0.92 0.17
C LEU A 459 -16.82 1.09 0.30
N PHE A 460 -17.58 -0.01 0.33
CA PHE A 460 -19.03 0.05 0.51
C PHE A 460 -19.42 0.72 1.83
N ALA A 461 -18.83 0.31 2.95
CA ALA A 461 -19.11 0.86 4.28
C ALA A 461 -18.85 2.37 4.32
N ALA A 462 -17.72 2.81 3.76
CA ALA A 462 -17.35 4.22 3.73
C ALA A 462 -18.33 5.08 2.91
N LEU A 463 -18.82 4.57 1.79
CA LEU A 463 -19.84 5.24 0.99
C LEU A 463 -21.16 5.35 1.75
N GLN A 464 -21.59 4.27 2.40
CA GLN A 464 -22.81 4.26 3.21
C GLN A 464 -22.71 5.22 4.38
N GLU A 465 -21.57 5.27 5.07
CA GLU A 465 -21.35 6.17 6.21
C GLU A 465 -21.30 7.65 5.76
N THR A 466 -20.60 7.95 4.67
CA THR A 466 -20.59 9.28 4.05
C THR A 466 -22.03 9.73 3.75
N TYR A 467 -22.82 8.86 3.14
CA TYR A 467 -24.20 9.18 2.79
C TYR A 467 -25.11 9.27 4.02
N ARG A 468 -24.88 8.44 5.06
CA ARG A 468 -25.59 8.53 6.35
C ARG A 468 -25.33 9.88 7.01
N LYS A 469 -24.08 10.37 7.01
CA LYS A 469 -23.73 11.71 7.54
C LYS A 469 -24.41 12.82 6.74
N LEU A 470 -24.43 12.71 5.41
CA LEU A 470 -25.06 13.71 4.52
C LEU A 470 -26.59 13.73 4.62
N GLN A 471 -27.26 12.57 4.51
CA GLN A 471 -28.72 12.46 4.49
C GLN A 471 -29.35 12.46 5.89
N GLY A 472 -28.67 11.87 6.86
CA GLY A 472 -29.13 11.77 8.24
C GLY A 472 -29.09 13.09 9.00
N ASN A 473 -28.50 14.15 8.41
CA ASN A 473 -28.44 15.47 8.99
C ASN A 473 -29.45 16.43 8.32
N PRO A 474 -30.58 16.78 8.97
CA PRO A 474 -31.59 17.65 8.39
C PRO A 474 -31.07 19.04 8.00
N LYS A 475 -30.05 19.56 8.71
CA LYS A 475 -29.47 20.86 8.40
C LYS A 475 -28.72 20.83 7.07
N ILE A 476 -27.96 19.76 6.80
CA ILE A 476 -27.25 19.57 5.53
C ILE A 476 -28.27 19.49 4.38
N GLN A 477 -29.36 18.74 4.57
CA GLN A 477 -30.39 18.61 3.54
C GLN A 477 -31.08 19.94 3.23
N GLN A 478 -31.43 20.72 4.26
CA GLN A 478 -31.96 22.07 4.10
C GLN A 478 -30.97 22.99 3.38
N TRP A 479 -29.68 22.90 3.71
CA TRP A 479 -28.64 23.68 3.07
C TRP A 479 -28.50 23.35 1.57
N ILE A 480 -28.51 22.07 1.20
CA ILE A 480 -28.42 21.64 -0.21
C ILE A 480 -29.63 22.17 -1.00
N GLN A 481 -30.83 22.10 -0.42
CA GLN A 481 -32.06 22.60 -1.05
C GLN A 481 -32.06 24.12 -1.20
N ALA A 482 -31.51 24.85 -0.22
CA ALA A 482 -31.41 26.30 -0.27
C ALA A 482 -30.30 26.79 -1.22
N ASN A 483 -29.30 25.96 -1.52
CA ASN A 483 -28.11 26.32 -2.30
C ASN A 483 -27.90 25.45 -3.57
N PRO A 484 -28.91 25.27 -4.45
CA PRO A 484 -28.84 24.31 -5.55
C PRO A 484 -27.79 24.65 -6.63
N SER A 485 -27.39 25.92 -6.74
CA SER A 485 -26.38 26.37 -7.71
C SER A 485 -24.94 26.32 -7.15
N HIS A 486 -24.77 26.11 -5.85
CA HIS A 486 -23.47 26.08 -5.18
C HIS A 486 -22.62 24.90 -5.69
N PRO A 487 -21.30 25.07 -5.95
CA PRO A 487 -20.43 24.00 -6.44
C PRO A 487 -20.51 22.71 -5.62
N GLN A 488 -20.37 22.80 -4.29
CA GLN A 488 -20.52 21.67 -3.38
C GLN A 488 -21.86 20.93 -3.50
N ALA A 489 -22.98 21.64 -3.68
CA ALA A 489 -24.28 20.98 -3.87
C ALA A 489 -24.33 20.15 -5.17
N LYS A 490 -23.71 20.66 -6.25
CA LYS A 490 -23.58 19.93 -7.52
C LYS A 490 -22.66 18.73 -7.39
N ASP A 491 -21.55 18.87 -6.66
CA ASP A 491 -20.61 17.78 -6.44
C ASP A 491 -21.21 16.68 -5.56
N LEU A 492 -21.99 17.02 -4.53
CA LEU A 492 -22.73 16.04 -3.74
C LEU A 492 -23.77 15.29 -4.57
N ALA A 493 -24.42 15.94 -5.55
CA ALA A 493 -25.32 15.26 -6.48
C ALA A 493 -24.57 14.26 -7.37
N LYS A 494 -23.38 14.62 -7.88
CA LYS A 494 -22.51 13.70 -8.64
C LYS A 494 -21.99 12.55 -7.77
N LEU A 495 -21.60 12.84 -6.53
CA LEU A 495 -21.16 11.84 -5.56
C LEU A 495 -22.27 10.81 -5.30
N SER A 496 -23.53 11.24 -5.25
CA SER A 496 -24.68 10.32 -5.15
C SER A 496 -24.81 9.40 -6.36
N LEU A 497 -24.53 9.87 -7.58
CA LEU A 497 -24.53 9.03 -8.79
C LEU A 497 -23.36 8.05 -8.81
N LEU A 498 -22.17 8.49 -8.38
CA LEU A 498 -21.02 7.62 -8.18
C LEU A 498 -21.33 6.52 -7.17
N HIS A 499 -21.89 6.89 -6.02
CA HIS A 499 -22.29 5.97 -4.97
C HIS A 499 -23.24 4.90 -5.51
N GLN A 500 -24.31 5.28 -6.21
CA GLN A 500 -25.24 4.32 -6.81
C GLN A 500 -24.55 3.34 -7.76
N ASN A 501 -23.68 3.83 -8.65
CA ASN A 501 -22.96 2.95 -9.59
C ASN A 501 -21.98 2.00 -8.89
N LEU A 502 -21.33 2.45 -7.82
CA LEU A 502 -20.45 1.61 -6.99
C LEU A 502 -21.29 0.59 -6.21
N ASP A 503 -22.42 0.98 -5.64
CA ASP A 503 -23.35 0.13 -4.89
C ASP A 503 -23.89 -1.02 -5.77
N ASP A 504 -24.36 -0.69 -6.98
CA ASP A 504 -24.84 -1.64 -7.99
C ASP A 504 -23.74 -2.63 -8.44
N TYR A 505 -22.49 -2.18 -8.44
CA TYR A 505 -21.36 -3.02 -8.81
C TYR A 505 -20.95 -3.96 -7.66
N LEU A 506 -20.86 -3.42 -6.44
CA LEU A 506 -20.42 -4.11 -5.24
C LEU A 506 -21.46 -5.09 -4.71
N THR A 507 -22.75 -4.76 -4.86
CA THR A 507 -23.87 -5.51 -4.27
C THR A 507 -24.96 -5.86 -5.31
N PRO A 508 -24.61 -6.45 -6.47
CA PRO A 508 -25.52 -6.59 -7.61
C PRO A 508 -26.75 -7.47 -7.34
N LEU A 509 -26.73 -8.29 -6.29
CA LEU A 509 -27.81 -9.19 -5.87
C LEU A 509 -28.24 -8.92 -4.42
N GLY A 510 -27.99 -7.70 -3.93
CA GLY A 510 -28.18 -7.29 -2.55
C GLY A 510 -26.91 -7.38 -1.69
N VAL A 511 -26.95 -6.73 -0.53
CA VAL A 511 -25.83 -6.62 0.40
C VAL A 511 -25.71 -7.89 1.25
N ARG A 512 -24.48 -8.39 1.45
CA ARG A 512 -24.23 -9.49 2.41
C ARG A 512 -24.56 -9.05 3.84
N LYS A 513 -24.97 -10.00 4.69
CA LYS A 513 -25.37 -9.67 6.07
C LYS A 513 -24.21 -9.11 6.90
N ASP A 514 -23.02 -9.67 6.77
CA ASP A 514 -21.81 -9.23 7.46
C ASP A 514 -21.31 -7.85 6.99
N TRP A 515 -21.58 -7.50 5.72
CA TRP A 515 -21.35 -6.15 5.20
C TRP A 515 -22.29 -5.13 5.83
N LEU A 516 -23.58 -5.47 5.99
CA LEU A 516 -24.54 -4.64 6.71
C LEU A 516 -24.22 -4.52 8.20
N GLU A 517 -23.75 -5.60 8.84
CA GLU A 517 -23.34 -5.59 10.26
C GLU A 517 -22.13 -4.68 10.45
N THR A 518 -21.10 -4.81 9.60
CA THR A 518 -19.93 -3.92 9.60
C THR A 518 -20.34 -2.47 9.35
N ALA A 519 -21.15 -2.20 8.33
CA ALA A 519 -21.62 -0.83 8.03
C ALA A 519 -22.52 -0.23 9.12
N LYS A 520 -23.06 -1.05 10.04
CA LYS A 520 -23.83 -0.59 11.20
C LYS A 520 -22.98 -0.49 12.47
N GLY A 521 -21.68 -0.77 12.41
CA GLY A 521 -20.79 -0.83 13.57
C GLY A 521 -21.14 -1.96 14.55
N LEU A 522 -21.88 -2.98 14.10
CA LEU A 522 -22.30 -4.11 14.92
C LEU A 522 -21.25 -5.22 14.79
N ARG A 523 -20.63 -5.63 15.91
CA ARG A 523 -19.87 -6.89 15.98
C ARG A 523 -20.83 -8.08 16.03
N GLY A 524 -20.41 -9.14 15.34
CA GLY A 524 -20.81 -10.51 15.63
C GLY A 524 -21.79 -11.09 14.63
N THR A 525 -21.34 -12.13 13.93
CA THR A 525 -22.17 -13.31 13.73
C THR A 525 -21.31 -14.55 13.95
N GLU A 526 -21.88 -15.49 14.71
CA GLU A 526 -21.42 -16.87 14.84
C GLU A 526 -20.89 -17.39 13.50
N PRO A 527 -19.88 -18.29 13.51
CA PRO A 527 -19.48 -18.97 12.29
C PRO A 527 -20.71 -19.69 11.73
N VAL A 528 -21.31 -19.15 10.66
CA VAL A 528 -22.37 -19.84 9.94
C VAL A 528 -21.69 -20.96 9.15
N ASN A 529 -21.38 -22.04 9.88
CA ASN A 529 -20.92 -23.31 9.35
C ASN A 529 -22.08 -23.97 8.63
N THR A 530 -22.39 -23.48 7.42
CA THR A 530 -23.27 -24.20 6.49
C THR A 530 -22.72 -24.04 5.07
N PRO A 531 -22.11 -25.10 4.49
CA PRO A 531 -21.48 -25.07 3.17
C PRO A 531 -22.39 -24.60 2.02
N LEU A 532 -23.72 -24.69 2.20
CA LEU A 532 -24.70 -24.28 1.21
C LEU A 532 -24.96 -22.75 1.21
N LEU A 533 -24.85 -22.11 2.38
CA LEU A 533 -25.03 -20.65 2.52
C LEU A 533 -23.78 -19.88 2.07
N SER A 534 -22.58 -20.41 2.33
CA SER A 534 -21.34 -19.82 1.84
C SER A 534 -21.29 -19.74 0.31
N LEU A 535 -21.84 -20.73 -0.40
CA LEU A 535 -21.92 -20.73 -1.87
C LEU A 535 -22.85 -19.63 -2.42
N ILE A 536 -23.98 -19.37 -1.75
CA ILE A 536 -24.94 -18.33 -2.13
C ILE A 536 -24.35 -16.93 -1.88
N GLU A 537 -23.64 -16.74 -0.76
CA GLU A 537 -22.97 -15.47 -0.43
C GLU A 537 -21.79 -15.18 -1.38
N THR A 538 -21.04 -16.20 -1.84
CA THR A 538 -20.03 -16.06 -2.90
C THR A 538 -20.66 -15.69 -4.26
N ILE A 539 -21.87 -16.17 -4.56
CA ILE A 539 -22.61 -15.82 -5.80
C ILE A 539 -23.10 -14.36 -5.75
N ARG A 540 -23.42 -13.80 -4.58
CA ARG A 540 -23.89 -12.40 -4.45
C ARG A 540 -22.82 -11.37 -4.77
N THR A 541 -21.55 -11.68 -4.52
CA THR A 541 -20.40 -10.78 -4.76
C THR A 541 -19.41 -11.34 -5.77
N TRP A 542 -19.83 -12.24 -6.66
CA TRP A 542 -18.96 -12.89 -7.66
C TRP A 542 -18.11 -11.91 -8.50
N ARG A 543 -18.57 -10.66 -8.66
CA ARG A 543 -17.88 -9.59 -9.38
C ARG A 543 -16.62 -9.09 -8.66
N THR A 544 -16.53 -9.29 -7.34
CA THR A 544 -15.40 -8.92 -6.48
C THR A 544 -14.60 -10.13 -6.03
N VAL A 545 -14.77 -11.32 -6.64
CA VAL A 545 -13.96 -12.53 -6.32
C VAL A 545 -12.64 -12.57 -7.10
N VAL A 546 -12.56 -11.85 -8.22
CA VAL A 546 -11.42 -11.90 -9.15
C VAL A 546 -10.70 -10.55 -9.11
N PRO A 547 -9.49 -10.46 -8.51
CA PRO A 547 -8.76 -9.21 -8.31
C PRO A 547 -8.65 -8.32 -9.55
N ARG A 548 -8.22 -8.86 -10.70
CA ARG A 548 -8.10 -8.05 -11.94
C ARG A 548 -9.43 -7.52 -12.44
N ARG A 549 -10.50 -8.30 -12.32
CA ARG A 549 -11.84 -7.86 -12.73
C ARG A 549 -12.32 -6.68 -11.87
N ALA A 550 -12.10 -6.75 -10.55
CA ALA A 550 -12.45 -5.67 -9.64
C ALA A 550 -11.65 -4.41 -9.91
N HIS A 551 -10.32 -4.56 -10.03
CA HIS A 551 -9.42 -3.48 -10.41
C HIS A 551 -9.83 -2.77 -11.70
N ASP A 552 -9.99 -3.51 -12.80
CA ASP A 552 -10.33 -2.95 -14.10
C ASP A 552 -11.71 -2.29 -14.05
N ARG A 553 -12.71 -2.92 -13.41
CA ARG A 553 -14.08 -2.38 -13.39
C ARG A 553 -14.24 -1.14 -12.51
N LEU A 554 -13.56 -1.08 -11.37
CA LEU A 554 -13.56 0.12 -10.52
C LEU A 554 -12.90 1.30 -11.26
N ALA A 555 -11.78 1.05 -11.93
CA ALA A 555 -11.12 2.04 -12.79
C ALA A 555 -12.07 2.56 -13.88
N GLU A 556 -12.79 1.67 -14.58
CA GLU A 556 -13.82 2.07 -15.55
C GLU A 556 -14.92 2.95 -14.92
N ILE A 557 -15.44 2.58 -13.75
CA ILE A 557 -16.49 3.36 -13.06
C ILE A 557 -15.96 4.76 -12.72
N PHE A 558 -14.72 4.89 -12.24
CA PHE A 558 -14.15 6.20 -11.95
C PHE A 558 -13.98 7.05 -13.22
N LEU A 559 -13.51 6.48 -14.34
CA LEU A 559 -13.44 7.19 -15.63
C LEU A 559 -14.82 7.65 -16.10
N GLN A 560 -15.85 6.82 -15.95
CA GLN A 560 -17.24 7.17 -16.29
C GLN A 560 -17.77 8.39 -15.52
N HIS A 561 -17.25 8.61 -14.32
CA HIS A 561 -17.56 9.76 -13.47
C HIS A 561 -16.54 10.90 -13.57
N GLY A 562 -15.73 10.90 -14.63
CA GLY A 562 -14.81 12.00 -14.97
C GLY A 562 -13.50 12.01 -14.19
N ALA A 563 -13.13 10.92 -13.52
CA ALA A 563 -11.82 10.81 -12.89
C ALA A 563 -10.70 10.74 -13.93
N LYS A 564 -9.49 11.19 -13.56
CA LYS A 564 -8.25 10.86 -14.29
C LYS A 564 -7.51 9.77 -13.55
N LEU A 565 -6.93 8.81 -14.27
CA LEU A 565 -6.25 7.66 -13.67
C LEU A 565 -4.77 7.65 -14.02
N TRP A 566 -3.91 7.62 -12.99
CA TRP A 566 -2.48 7.43 -13.17
C TRP A 566 -2.10 6.01 -12.80
N PHE A 567 -1.74 5.20 -13.80
CA PHE A 567 -1.25 3.84 -13.60
C PHE A 567 0.25 3.87 -13.38
N ILE A 568 0.71 3.15 -12.36
CA ILE A 568 2.12 2.85 -12.09
C ILE A 568 2.27 1.34 -12.17
N ARG A 569 2.85 0.85 -13.27
CA ARG A 569 3.11 -0.57 -13.49
C ARG A 569 4.59 -0.87 -13.31
N THR A 570 4.91 -1.81 -12.43
CA THR A 570 6.26 -2.39 -12.31
C THR A 570 6.23 -3.84 -12.76
N ASN A 571 7.29 -4.31 -13.42
CA ASN A 571 7.35 -5.67 -13.96
C ASN A 571 8.54 -6.44 -13.35
N GLN A 572 8.44 -6.90 -12.09
CA GLN A 572 9.57 -7.58 -11.41
C GLN A 572 10.85 -6.74 -11.43
N VAL A 573 10.88 -5.70 -10.59
CA VAL A 573 11.94 -4.67 -10.58
C VAL A 573 12.92 -4.91 -9.44
N GLY A 574 14.21 -4.82 -9.73
CA GLY A 574 15.31 -5.11 -8.80
C GLY A 574 16.50 -5.68 -9.57
N GLY A 575 17.26 -6.56 -8.92
CA GLY A 575 18.22 -7.43 -9.60
C GLY A 575 17.53 -8.48 -10.49
N SER A 576 18.34 -9.16 -11.30
CA SER A 576 17.92 -10.15 -12.28
C SER A 576 17.87 -11.55 -11.66
N ASP A 577 16.70 -12.19 -11.75
CA ASP A 577 16.53 -13.62 -11.47
C ASP A 577 16.06 -14.32 -12.76
N SER A 578 16.89 -15.11 -13.42
CA SER A 578 16.53 -15.75 -14.69
C SER A 578 15.47 -16.84 -14.55
N HIS A 579 15.18 -17.32 -13.34
CA HIS A 579 14.25 -18.43 -13.10
C HIS A 579 12.80 -17.99 -12.97
N ILE A 580 12.53 -16.69 -12.93
CA ILE A 580 11.18 -16.15 -12.84
C ILE A 580 10.86 -15.17 -13.97
N ILE A 581 9.59 -15.11 -14.34
CA ILE A 581 9.05 -14.12 -15.28
C ILE A 581 7.77 -13.49 -14.71
N PRO A 582 7.49 -12.22 -15.03
CA PRO A 582 6.28 -11.56 -14.55
C PRO A 582 5.09 -12.09 -15.35
N LEU A 583 4.02 -12.47 -14.66
CA LEU A 583 2.77 -12.86 -15.30
C LEU A 583 1.66 -11.86 -14.97
N ALA A 584 0.90 -11.43 -15.98
CA ALA A 584 -0.25 -10.58 -15.75
C ALA A 584 -1.32 -11.34 -14.93
N PRO A 585 -2.03 -10.66 -14.02
CA PRO A 585 -3.14 -11.28 -13.31
C PRO A 585 -4.25 -11.67 -14.31
N ALA A 586 -4.98 -12.75 -14.04
CA ALA A 586 -5.96 -13.27 -14.99
C ALA A 586 -7.28 -12.48 -14.96
N ARG A 587 -7.90 -12.28 -16.12
CA ARG A 587 -9.34 -12.00 -16.21
C ARG A 587 -10.06 -13.33 -16.15
N ALA A 588 -11.09 -13.46 -15.32
CA ALA A 588 -11.85 -14.71 -15.27
C ALA A 588 -12.38 -15.08 -16.67
N PHE A 589 -12.22 -16.37 -17.02
CA PHE A 589 -12.58 -16.97 -18.31
C PHE A 589 -11.71 -16.60 -19.53
N ASP A 590 -10.59 -15.90 -19.33
CA ASP A 590 -9.63 -15.56 -20.38
C ASP A 590 -8.47 -16.59 -20.39
N PHE A 591 -8.74 -17.80 -20.89
CA PHE A 591 -7.76 -18.90 -20.92
C PHE A 591 -6.71 -18.76 -22.04
N HIS A 592 -6.81 -17.75 -22.91
CA HIS A 592 -6.03 -17.67 -24.14
C HIS A 592 -4.87 -16.66 -24.15
N ASP A 593 -4.87 -15.63 -23.30
CA ASP A 593 -3.89 -14.55 -23.40
C ASP A 593 -2.53 -14.88 -22.74
N ASN A 594 -2.47 -15.92 -21.91
CA ASN A 594 -1.21 -16.31 -21.24
C ASN A 594 -0.31 -17.24 -22.07
N GLN A 595 -0.70 -17.62 -23.30
CA GLN A 595 0.11 -18.56 -24.11
C GLN A 595 0.38 -18.18 -25.56
N ARG A 596 -0.27 -17.18 -26.19
CA ARG A 596 0.03 -16.80 -27.59
C ARG A 596 -0.21 -15.32 -27.86
N ASP A 597 0.87 -14.58 -28.11
CA ASP A 597 0.81 -13.32 -28.87
C ASP A 597 1.25 -13.63 -30.31
N PRO A 598 0.31 -13.71 -31.28
CA PRO A 598 0.64 -14.10 -32.66
C PRO A 598 1.45 -13.05 -33.44
N ASP A 599 1.67 -11.84 -32.90
CA ASP A 599 2.28 -10.74 -33.65
C ASP A 599 3.80 -10.57 -33.44
N ARG A 600 4.50 -11.52 -32.79
CA ARG A 600 5.97 -11.49 -32.67
C ARG A 600 6.73 -12.77 -32.96
N ASP A 601 6.06 -13.85 -33.37
CA ASP A 601 6.73 -15.07 -33.88
C ASP A 601 7.25 -14.92 -35.33
N GLY A 602 7.34 -13.67 -35.82
CA GLY A 602 7.84 -13.32 -37.16
C GLY A 602 9.35 -13.04 -37.24
N VAL A 603 10.14 -13.33 -36.20
CA VAL A 603 11.61 -13.27 -36.28
C VAL A 603 12.12 -14.68 -36.56
N PRO A 604 12.68 -14.96 -37.75
CA PRO A 604 13.21 -16.28 -38.04
C PRO A 604 14.48 -16.51 -37.20
N ASP A 605 14.47 -17.60 -36.43
CA ASP A 605 15.67 -18.18 -35.83
C ASP A 605 16.78 -18.32 -36.88
N PRO A 606 18.03 -17.92 -36.60
CA PRO A 606 19.14 -18.21 -37.48
C PRO A 606 19.37 -19.74 -37.48
N CYS A 607 19.00 -20.35 -38.60
CA CYS A 607 19.18 -21.77 -38.93
C CYS A 607 20.47 -22.37 -38.36
N PHE A 608 20.33 -23.28 -37.41
CA PHE A 608 21.29 -24.37 -37.21
C PHE A 608 20.99 -25.47 -38.26
N PHE A 609 22.08 -25.98 -38.85
CA PHE A 609 22.21 -27.03 -39.89
C PHE A 609 22.31 -26.57 -41.34
N CYS A 610 23.56 -26.49 -41.82
CA CYS A 610 23.99 -27.15 -43.05
C CYS A 610 25.52 -27.43 -43.02
N LYS A 611 25.85 -28.73 -43.04
CA LYS A 611 27.13 -29.40 -43.39
C LYS A 611 28.41 -29.07 -42.64
#